data_AF-A0A2G9TQ58-F1
#
_entry.id   AF-A0A2G9TQ58-F1
#
_cell.length_a   1.000
_cell.length_b   1.000
_cell.length_c   1.000
_cell.angle_alpha   90.00
_cell.angle_beta   90.00
_cell.angle_gamma   90.00
#
_symmetry.space_group_name_H-M   'P 1'
#
loop_
_entity.id
_entity.type
_entity.pdbx_description
1 polymer ?
#
loop_
_entity_poly.entity_id
_entity_poly.type
_entity_poly.pdbx_seq_one_letter_code
_entity_poly.pdbx_strand_id
1 'polypeptide(L)'
;MMQQHEVEEKDGNLILNTTEKQLEKTRRTRKCGFTTTSKDDPIIVVGGGISAATFMEHVRLNGCRTPITMITQENWPPYDRVLLSKKPSAEGKSIRLRSDAYYRENHINIITKTK
;
A
#
# COMPACT_ATOMS: atom_id res chain seq x y z
N MET A 1 3.59 7.81 13.50
CA MET A 1 2.94 8.07 14.81
C MET A 1 2.52 6.70 15.37
N MET A 2 3.09 6.27 16.50
CA MET A 2 2.61 5.09 17.21
C MET A 2 1.30 5.47 17.90
N GLN A 3 0.26 4.64 17.78
CA GLN A 3 -0.97 4.83 18.55
C GLN A 3 -0.73 4.26 19.95
N GLN A 4 -0.82 5.10 20.98
CA GLN A 4 -0.92 4.65 22.35
C GLN A 4 -2.39 4.29 22.61
N HIS A 5 -2.59 3.14 23.23
CA HIS A 5 -3.89 2.66 23.68
C HIS A 5 -3.81 2.42 25.17
N GLU A 6 -4.93 2.62 25.85
CA GLU A 6 -5.08 2.26 27.24
C GLU A 6 -5.17 0.74 27.34
N VAL A 7 -4.29 0.14 28.16
CA VAL A 7 -4.19 -1.30 28.34
C VAL A 7 -4.41 -1.61 29.81
N GLU A 8 -5.32 -2.54 30.07
CA GLU A 8 -5.57 -3.09 31.40
C GLU A 8 -5.11 -4.55 31.44
N GLU A 9 -4.49 -4.97 32.54
CA GLU A 9 -4.16 -6.37 32.78
C GLU A 9 -5.26 -7.03 33.61
N LYS A 10 -5.86 -8.09 33.08
CA LYS A 10 -6.90 -8.87 33.77
C LYS A 10 -6.63 -10.35 33.60
N ASP A 11 -6.40 -11.05 34.71
CA ASP A 11 -6.14 -12.49 34.76
C ASP A 11 -4.98 -12.93 33.83
N GLY A 12 -3.90 -12.14 33.78
CA GLY A 12 -2.74 -12.39 32.91
C GLY A 12 -2.96 -12.10 31.43
N ASN A 13 -4.14 -11.59 31.04
CA ASN A 13 -4.43 -11.12 29.69
C ASN A 13 -4.32 -9.59 29.62
N LEU A 14 -3.73 -9.08 28.54
CA LEU A 14 -3.71 -7.66 28.21
C LEU A 14 -4.97 -7.30 27.43
N ILE A 15 -5.84 -6.48 28.02
CA ILE A 15 -7.08 -5.97 27.42
C ILE A 15 -6.81 -4.57 26.86
N LEU A 16 -7.00 -4.41 25.56
CA LEU A 16 -6.84 -3.14 24.84
C LEU A 16 -8.19 -2.43 24.72
N ASN A 17 -8.34 -1.28 25.38
CA ASN A 17 -9.52 -0.44 25.24
C ASN A 17 -9.43 0.39 23.96
N THR A 18 -10.29 0.08 23.00
CA THR A 18 -10.32 0.77 21.71
C THR A 18 -11.74 0.80 21.14
N THR A 19 -11.98 1.66 20.16
CA THR A 19 -13.28 1.75 19.48
C THR A 19 -13.30 0.89 18.22
N GLU A 20 -14.48 0.39 17.83
CA GLU A 20 -14.65 -0.37 16.58
C GLU A 20 -14.06 0.37 15.36
N LYS A 21 -14.28 1.69 15.29
CA LYS A 21 -13.71 2.57 14.25
C LYS A 21 -12.17 2.61 14.21
N GLN A 22 -11.51 2.38 15.35
CA GLN A 22 -10.04 2.28 15.42
C GLN A 22 -9.56 0.89 15.02
N LEU A 23 -10.32 -0.18 15.33
CA LEU A 23 -10.04 -1.55 14.89
C LEU A 23 -10.22 -1.73 13.38
N GLU A 24 -11.19 -1.04 12.78
CA GLU A 24 -11.41 -1.02 11.34
C GLU A 24 -10.20 -0.51 10.54
N LYS A 25 -9.29 0.25 11.17
CA LYS A 25 -8.02 0.70 10.57
C LYS A 25 -6.94 -0.39 10.65
N THR A 26 -7.25 -1.59 10.18
CA THR A 26 -6.35 -2.77 10.25
C THR A 26 -5.17 -2.66 9.27
N ARG A 27 -5.30 -1.92 8.17
CA ARG A 27 -4.21 -1.68 7.21
C ARG A 27 -3.55 -0.34 7.48
N ARG A 28 -2.43 -0.36 8.19
CA ARG A 28 -1.56 0.80 8.43
C ARG A 28 -0.82 1.17 7.14
N THR A 29 -1.48 1.79 6.17
CA THR A 29 -0.77 2.55 5.14
C THR A 29 -0.27 3.84 5.79
N ARG A 30 1.04 3.91 6.01
CA ARG A 30 1.66 5.15 6.46
C ARG A 30 1.49 6.19 5.35
N LYS A 31 0.99 7.38 5.70
CA LYS A 31 0.79 8.45 4.72
C LYS A 31 2.14 9.05 4.35
N CYS A 32 2.34 9.27 3.06
CA CYS A 32 3.43 10.07 2.56
C CYS A 32 3.17 11.55 2.92
N GLY A 33 4.20 12.26 3.39
CA GLY A 33 4.07 13.60 3.97
C GLY A 33 4.23 14.75 2.99
N PHE A 34 4.41 14.50 1.69
CA PHE A 34 4.62 15.55 0.69
C PHE A 34 3.44 15.69 -0.27
N THR A 35 3.24 16.90 -0.78
CA THR A 35 2.15 17.27 -1.69
C THR A 35 2.58 17.38 -3.15
N THR A 36 3.89 17.45 -3.42
CA THR A 36 4.45 17.62 -4.77
C THR A 36 5.73 16.82 -4.98
N THR A 37 5.89 16.28 -6.19
CA THR A 37 7.11 15.58 -6.63
C THR A 37 8.26 16.56 -6.90
N SER A 38 9.49 16.06 -6.92
CA SER A 38 10.66 16.82 -7.39
C SER A 38 10.69 16.91 -8.92
N LYS A 39 11.65 17.67 -9.45
CA LYS A 39 11.90 17.82 -10.90
C LYS A 39 12.97 16.85 -11.43
N ASP A 40 13.35 15.86 -10.63
CA ASP A 40 14.36 14.88 -11.01
C ASP A 40 13.83 13.93 -12.09
N ASP A 41 14.75 13.24 -12.77
CA ASP A 41 14.39 12.18 -13.70
C ASP A 41 13.56 11.09 -12.99
N PRO A 42 12.52 10.56 -13.66
CA PRO A 42 11.60 9.63 -13.04
C PRO A 42 12.27 8.28 -12.73
N ILE A 43 11.90 7.71 -11.59
CA ILE A 43 12.19 6.30 -11.29
C ILE A 43 11.22 5.44 -12.10
N ILE A 44 11.77 4.62 -12.97
CA ILE A 44 11.00 3.64 -13.75
C ILE A 44 11.04 2.28 -13.05
N VAL A 45 9.86 1.77 -12.71
CA VAL A 45 9.70 0.45 -12.09
C VAL A 45 9.09 -0.50 -13.12
N VAL A 46 9.83 -1.53 -13.51
CA VAL A 46 9.37 -2.53 -14.49
C VAL A 46 8.82 -3.75 -13.75
N GLY A 47 7.55 -4.06 -13.98
CA GLY A 47 6.80 -5.16 -13.38
C GLY A 47 5.82 -4.71 -12.30
N GLY A 48 4.64 -5.36 -12.25
CA GLY A 48 3.54 -5.06 -11.31
C GLY A 48 3.38 -6.07 -10.16
N GLY A 49 4.50 -6.56 -9.61
CA GLY A 49 4.51 -7.56 -8.53
C GLY A 49 4.56 -6.98 -7.11
N ILE A 50 4.67 -7.87 -6.11
CA ILE A 50 4.84 -7.49 -4.70
C ILE A 50 6.15 -6.72 -4.46
N SER A 51 7.22 -7.04 -5.21
CA SER A 51 8.50 -6.33 -5.16
C SER A 51 8.34 -4.86 -5.56
N ALA A 52 7.69 -4.60 -6.68
CA ALA A 52 7.38 -3.25 -7.15
C ALA A 52 6.52 -2.48 -6.15
N ALA A 53 5.45 -3.10 -5.64
CA ALA A 53 4.60 -2.48 -4.63
C ALA A 53 5.38 -2.10 -3.36
N THR A 54 6.23 -3.01 -2.87
CA THR A 54 7.05 -2.80 -1.67
C THR A 54 8.09 -1.71 -1.90
N PHE A 55 8.77 -1.72 -3.06
CA PHE A 55 9.73 -0.68 -3.41
C PHE A 55 9.07 0.71 -3.41
N MET A 56 7.97 0.87 -4.16
CA MET A 56 7.27 2.16 -4.28
C MET A 56 6.76 2.66 -2.93
N GLU A 57 6.23 1.78 -2.09
CA GLU A 57 5.85 2.12 -0.72
C GLU A 57 7.06 2.56 0.10
N HIS A 58 8.12 1.75 0.11
CA HIS A 58 9.30 2.01 0.94
C HIS A 58 9.96 3.34 0.57
N VAL A 59 10.18 3.64 -0.71
CA VAL A 59 10.80 4.91 -1.11
C VAL A 59 9.95 6.11 -0.73
N ARG A 60 8.62 6.01 -0.84
CA ARG A 60 7.70 7.09 -0.41
C ARG A 60 7.71 7.29 1.09
N LEU A 61 7.75 6.21 1.87
CA LEU A 61 7.87 6.29 3.32
C LEU A 61 9.20 6.87 3.80
N ASN A 62 10.25 6.73 3.01
CA ASN A 62 11.56 7.33 3.28
C ASN A 62 11.70 8.75 2.70
N GLY A 63 10.60 9.37 2.26
CA GLY A 63 10.58 10.77 1.83
C GLY A 63 11.10 11.02 0.42
N CYS A 64 11.29 9.98 -0.41
CA CYS A 64 11.65 10.17 -1.81
C CYS A 64 10.53 10.89 -2.56
N ARG A 65 10.85 12.07 -3.13
CA ARG A 65 9.92 12.92 -3.89
C ARG A 65 10.02 12.72 -5.41
N THR A 66 10.98 11.93 -5.87
CA THR A 66 11.18 11.66 -7.30
C THR A 66 9.92 11.08 -7.93
N PRO A 67 9.49 11.55 -9.11
CA PRO A 67 8.38 10.95 -9.84
C PRO A 67 8.60 9.44 -10.03
N ILE A 68 7.55 8.63 -9.86
CA ILE A 68 7.61 7.18 -10.07
C ILE A 68 6.62 6.79 -11.15
N THR A 69 7.08 6.04 -12.15
CA THR A 69 6.22 5.37 -13.14
C THR A 69 6.46 3.87 -13.08
N MET A 70 5.43 3.10 -12.72
CA MET A 70 5.42 1.65 -12.80
C MET A 70 4.84 1.22 -14.15
N ILE A 71 5.53 0.33 -14.84
CA ILE A 71 5.14 -0.22 -16.14
C ILE A 71 4.95 -1.73 -15.98
N THR A 72 3.82 -2.27 -16.44
CA THR A 72 3.53 -3.70 -16.31
C THR A 72 2.72 -4.24 -17.48
N GLN A 73 3.02 -5.48 -17.88
CA GLN A 73 2.22 -6.27 -18.81
C GLN A 73 0.85 -6.67 -18.22
N GLU A 74 0.74 -6.67 -16.90
CA GLU A 74 -0.49 -7.03 -16.19
C GLU A 74 -1.62 -6.04 -16.49
N ASN A 75 -2.86 -6.52 -16.43
CA ASN A 75 -4.06 -5.70 -16.61
C ASN A 75 -4.37 -4.80 -15.40
N TRP A 76 -3.75 -5.09 -14.25
CA TRP A 76 -4.12 -4.53 -12.96
C TRP A 76 -2.90 -3.97 -12.22
N PRO A 77 -3.10 -2.97 -11.33
CA PRO A 77 -2.09 -2.61 -10.33
C PRO A 77 -1.72 -3.80 -9.45
N PRO A 78 -0.59 -3.74 -8.71
CA PRO A 78 -0.13 -4.83 -7.86
C PRO A 78 -1.21 -5.42 -6.95
N TYR A 79 -1.30 -6.74 -6.97
CA TYR A 79 -2.30 -7.55 -6.25
C TYR A 79 -1.64 -8.76 -5.57
N ASP A 80 -2.33 -9.30 -4.57
CA ASP A 80 -1.89 -10.48 -3.84
C ASP A 80 -2.13 -11.74 -4.68
N ARG A 81 -1.05 -12.28 -5.25
CA ARG A 81 -1.10 -13.49 -6.07
C ARG A 81 -1.39 -14.75 -5.25
N VAL A 82 -1.12 -14.76 -3.94
CA VAL A 82 -1.44 -15.90 -3.07
C VAL A 82 -2.95 -16.10 -3.00
N LEU A 83 -3.73 -15.01 -3.03
CA LEU A 83 -5.19 -15.08 -3.03
C LEU A 83 -5.78 -15.73 -4.27
N LEU A 84 -5.05 -15.78 -5.40
CA LEU A 84 -5.51 -16.50 -6.59
C LEU A 84 -5.70 -17.99 -6.33
N SER A 85 -4.86 -18.61 -5.49
CA SER A 85 -4.96 -20.04 -5.16
C SER A 85 -5.70 -20.29 -3.84
N LYS A 86 -5.73 -19.31 -2.93
CA LYS A 86 -6.33 -19.46 -1.59
C LYS A 86 -7.74 -18.90 -1.46
N LYS A 87 -8.16 -18.01 -2.37
CA LYS A 87 -9.50 -17.43 -2.41
C LYS A 87 -9.95 -17.23 -3.86
N PRO A 88 -10.27 -18.31 -4.59
CA PRO A 88 -10.56 -18.25 -6.03
C PRO A 88 -11.82 -17.44 -6.38
N SER A 89 -12.74 -17.23 -5.41
CA SER A 89 -13.91 -16.36 -5.56
C SER A 89 -13.61 -14.88 -5.38
N ALA A 90 -12.37 -14.50 -5.07
CA ALA A 90 -12.00 -13.11 -4.85
C ALA A 90 -11.93 -12.34 -6.18
N GLU A 91 -12.70 -11.27 -6.28
CA GLU A 91 -12.76 -10.44 -7.48
C GLU A 91 -11.57 -9.48 -7.58
N GLY A 92 -11.21 -9.08 -8.80
CA GLY A 92 -9.94 -8.41 -9.11
C GLY A 92 -9.59 -7.20 -8.24
N LYS A 93 -10.54 -6.33 -7.89
CA LYS A 93 -10.28 -5.18 -7.00
C LYS A 93 -10.02 -5.61 -5.54
N SER A 94 -10.67 -6.67 -5.08
CA SER A 94 -10.62 -7.12 -3.68
C SER A 94 -9.26 -7.70 -3.27
N ILE A 95 -8.49 -8.19 -4.25
CA ILE A 95 -7.15 -8.77 -4.05
C ILE A 95 -6.02 -7.77 -4.29
N ARG A 96 -6.31 -6.51 -4.66
CA ARG A 96 -5.28 -5.49 -4.85
C ARG A 96 -4.55 -5.18 -3.54
N LEU A 97 -3.25 -4.96 -3.63
CA LEU A 97 -2.43 -4.62 -2.46
C LEU A 97 -2.75 -3.21 -1.96
N ARG A 98 -3.08 -2.29 -2.87
CA ARG A 98 -3.38 -0.88 -2.59
C ARG A 98 -4.53 -0.39 -3.46
N SER A 99 -5.24 0.63 -2.98
CA SER A 99 -6.33 1.28 -3.69
C SER A 99 -5.81 2.22 -4.78
N ASP A 100 -6.68 2.60 -5.71
CA ASP A 100 -6.32 3.59 -6.75
C ASP A 100 -6.00 4.96 -6.14
N ALA A 101 -6.70 5.32 -5.04
CA ALA A 101 -6.43 6.52 -4.25
C ALA A 101 -5.01 6.52 -3.67
N TYR A 102 -4.51 5.37 -3.19
CA TYR A 102 -3.16 5.26 -2.67
C TYR A 102 -2.11 5.66 -3.73
N TYR A 103 -2.20 5.14 -4.95
CA TYR A 103 -1.21 5.46 -5.99
C TYR A 103 -1.27 6.95 -6.38
N ARG A 104 -2.47 7.51 -6.50
CA ARG A 104 -2.69 8.94 -6.78
C ARG A 104 -2.13 9.82 -5.67
N GLU A 105 -2.46 9.54 -4.42
CA GLU A 105 -2.00 10.31 -3.24
C GLU A 105 -0.49 10.22 -3.03
N ASN A 106 0.16 9.15 -3.50
CA ASN A 106 1.60 8.96 -3.42
C ASN A 106 2.33 9.37 -4.71
N HIS A 107 1.66 10.01 -5.67
CA HIS A 107 2.26 10.43 -6.94
C HIS A 107 3.00 9.27 -7.64
N ILE A 108 2.32 8.13 -7.76
CA ILE A 108 2.79 6.94 -8.47
C ILE A 108 1.93 6.79 -9.71
N ASN A 109 2.55 6.92 -10.88
CA ASN A 109 1.91 6.62 -12.15
C ASN A 109 1.99 5.12 -12.44
N ILE A 110 0.90 4.55 -12.97
CA ILE A 110 0.83 3.13 -13.31
C ILE A 110 0.39 3.00 -14.77
N ILE A 111 1.26 2.38 -15.58
CA ILE A 111 0.98 2.01 -16.95
C ILE A 111 0.80 0.49 -16.99
N THR A 112 -0.43 0.05 -17.24
CA THR A 112 -0.78 -1.37 -17.39
C THR A 112 -0.85 -1.75 -18.87
N LYS A 113 -0.89 -3.06 -19.15
CA LYS A 113 -1.11 -3.61 -20.51
C LYS A 113 -0.06 -3.20 -21.54
N THR A 114 1.18 -2.96 -21.12
CA THR A 114 2.27 -2.69 -22.06
C THR A 114 2.78 -4.00 -22.66
N LYS A 115 2.58 -4.20 -23.96
CA LYS A 115 3.12 -5.34 -24.73
C LYS A 115 4.47 -4.99 -25.33
#